data_AF-A5UZ63-F1
#
_entry.id   AF-A5UZ63-F1
#
_cell.length_a   1.000
_cell.length_b   1.000
_cell.length_c   1.000
_cell.angle_alpha   90.00
_cell.angle_beta   90.00
_cell.angle_gamma   90.00
#
_symmetry.space_group_name_H-M   'P 1'
#
loop_
_entity.id
_entity.type
_entity.pdbx_description
1 polymer ?
#
loop_
_entity_poly.entity_id
_entity_poly.type
_entity_poly.pdbx_seq_one_letter_code
_entity_poly.pdbx_strand_id
1 'polypeptide(L)'
;MTRLYLQEMVDNIRFDCLPVTWNTFDLSAFSRTKKLWDYQRKAVENAIKTLWKYYENVHNYQPDENAETNRERKRKFFRWYQDNGLSEALDISLAKSHRLAHLLREYYTAADGKVAYRQFINRACFWMAMGIGKTLVLVKRCCES
;
A
#
# COMPACT_ATOMS: atom_id res chain seq x y z
N MET A 1 -10.65 -7.96 18.32
CA MET A 1 -10.52 -8.38 16.91
C MET A 1 -9.64 -7.37 16.21
N THR A 2 -8.54 -7.79 15.58
CA THR A 2 -7.65 -6.91 14.82
C THR A 2 -8.40 -6.43 13.59
N ARG A 3 -8.61 -5.12 13.46
CA ARG A 3 -9.36 -4.53 12.34
C ARG A 3 -8.43 -4.39 11.14
N LEU A 4 -8.80 -5.02 10.01
CA LEU A 4 -8.04 -4.91 8.77
C LEU A 4 -8.50 -3.67 7.99
N TYR A 5 -8.10 -2.49 8.47
CA TYR A 5 -8.55 -1.18 7.94
C TYR A 5 -8.51 -1.12 6.41
N LEU A 6 -7.37 -1.41 5.79
CA LEU A 6 -7.23 -1.33 4.33
C LEU A 6 -8.15 -2.31 3.61
N GLN A 7 -8.34 -3.52 4.14
CA GLN A 7 -9.19 -4.51 3.48
C GLN A 7 -10.65 -4.07 3.51
N GLU A 8 -11.17 -3.63 4.66
CA GLU A 8 -12.54 -3.12 4.77
C GLU A 8 -12.78 -1.91 3.87
N MET A 9 -11.82 -0.99 3.84
CA MET A 9 -11.90 0.22 3.03
C MET A 9 -11.92 -0.08 1.52
N VAL A 10 -11.16 -1.10 1.10
CA VAL A 10 -11.06 -1.52 -0.31
C VAL A 10 -12.22 -2.42 -0.73
N ASP A 11 -12.76 -3.22 0.18
CA ASP A 11 -13.94 -4.05 -0.07
C ASP A 11 -15.18 -3.18 -0.40
N ASN A 12 -15.23 -1.94 0.10
CA ASN A 12 -16.25 -0.95 -0.27
C ASN A 12 -16.10 -0.41 -1.71
N ILE A 13 -14.95 -0.62 -2.37
CA ILE A 13 -14.73 -0.20 -3.75
C ILE A 13 -15.09 -1.35 -4.69
N ARG A 14 -16.09 -1.13 -5.54
CA ARG A 14 -16.48 -2.08 -6.59
C ARG A 14 -15.45 -2.06 -7.71
N PHE A 15 -14.85 -3.22 -8.00
CA PHE A 15 -13.84 -3.34 -9.05
C PHE A 15 -14.40 -3.00 -10.45
N ASP A 16 -15.63 -3.43 -10.73
CA ASP A 16 -16.29 -3.19 -12.01
C ASP A 16 -16.62 -1.71 -12.26
N CYS A 17 -16.65 -0.89 -11.21
CA CYS A 17 -16.87 0.55 -11.30
C CYS A 17 -15.59 1.34 -11.52
N LEU A 18 -14.41 0.69 -11.51
CA LEU A 18 -13.15 1.35 -11.83
C LEU A 18 -13.11 1.73 -13.32
N PRO A 19 -12.38 2.80 -13.69
CA PRO A 19 -12.17 3.15 -15.10
C PRO A 19 -11.60 1.97 -15.89
N VAL A 20 -11.85 1.95 -17.21
CA VAL A 20 -11.41 0.87 -18.13
C VAL A 20 -9.92 0.55 -17.98
N THR A 21 -9.08 1.58 -17.79
CA THR A 21 -7.63 1.42 -17.60
C THR A 21 -7.25 0.62 -16.35
N TRP A 22 -8.16 0.47 -15.39
CA TRP A 22 -7.94 -0.20 -14.11
C TRP A 22 -8.71 -1.53 -13.96
N ASN A 23 -9.72 -1.80 -14.80
CA ASN A 23 -10.54 -3.02 -14.72
C ASN A 23 -10.34 -4.02 -15.88
N THR A 24 -9.54 -3.69 -16.90
CA THR A 24 -9.35 -4.53 -18.10
C THR A 24 -8.28 -5.62 -17.93
N PHE A 25 -7.71 -5.79 -16.73
CA PHE A 25 -6.66 -6.79 -16.49
C PHE A 25 -7.24 -8.21 -16.47
N ASP A 26 -6.68 -9.11 -17.27
CA ASP A 26 -6.98 -10.55 -17.14
C ASP A 26 -6.24 -11.12 -15.93
N LEU A 27 -6.92 -11.11 -14.78
CA LEU A 27 -6.40 -11.66 -13.52
C LEU A 27 -6.42 -13.20 -13.50
N SER A 28 -7.10 -13.84 -14.45
CA SER A 28 -7.22 -15.30 -14.52
C SER A 28 -6.03 -15.93 -15.23
N ALA A 29 -5.50 -15.28 -16.28
CA ALA A 29 -4.32 -15.70 -17.02
C ALA A 29 -3.09 -14.84 -16.67
N PHE A 30 -2.72 -14.82 -15.39
CA PHE A 30 -1.55 -14.06 -14.91
C PHE A 30 -0.26 -14.39 -15.69
N SER A 31 -0.13 -15.61 -16.20
CA SER A 31 0.82 -15.90 -17.29
C SER A 31 0.27 -16.96 -18.25
N ARG A 32 0.96 -17.18 -19.38
CA ARG A 32 0.67 -18.24 -20.35
C ARG A 32 0.50 -19.63 -19.72
N THR A 33 1.09 -19.87 -18.55
CA THR A 33 1.10 -21.18 -17.87
C THR A 33 0.55 -21.15 -16.45
N LYS A 34 0.32 -19.97 -15.86
CA LYS A 34 -0.07 -19.82 -14.46
C LYS A 34 -1.44 -19.18 -14.35
N LYS A 35 -2.37 -19.94 -13.76
CA LYS A 35 -3.66 -19.45 -13.31
C LYS A 35 -3.59 -19.12 -11.82
N LEU A 36 -4.12 -17.97 -11.44
CA LEU A 36 -4.21 -17.55 -10.05
C LEU A 36 -5.39 -18.23 -9.36
N TRP A 37 -5.19 -18.60 -8.11
CA TRP A 37 -6.24 -19.12 -7.23
C TRP A 37 -7.14 -17.95 -6.78
N ASP A 38 -8.35 -18.24 -6.33
CA ASP A 38 -9.36 -17.22 -5.98
C ASP A 38 -8.84 -16.18 -4.96
N TYR A 39 -8.14 -16.64 -3.93
CA TYR A 39 -7.54 -15.75 -2.94
C TYR A 39 -6.43 -14.87 -3.53
N GLN A 40 -5.67 -15.37 -4.52
CA GLN A 40 -4.63 -14.61 -5.19
C GLN A 40 -5.24 -13.55 -6.11
N ARG A 41 -6.31 -13.91 -6.84
CA ARG A 41 -7.09 -12.96 -7.65
C ARG A 41 -7.63 -11.83 -6.79
N LYS A 42 -8.29 -12.16 -5.67
CA LYS A 42 -8.80 -11.19 -4.71
C LYS A 42 -7.68 -10.29 -4.13
N ALA A 43 -6.51 -10.85 -3.82
CA ALA A 43 -5.38 -10.07 -3.34
C ALA A 43 -4.88 -9.06 -4.40
N VAL A 44 -4.82 -9.47 -5.67
CA VAL A 44 -4.43 -8.58 -6.79
C VAL A 44 -5.51 -7.52 -7.05
N GLU A 45 -6.79 -7.88 -7.05
CA GLU A 45 -7.90 -6.92 -7.15
C GLU A 45 -7.83 -5.86 -6.06
N ASN A 46 -7.63 -6.28 -4.81
CA ASN A 46 -7.52 -5.35 -3.68
C ASN A 46 -6.27 -4.46 -3.81
N ALA A 47 -5.17 -4.99 -4.34
CA ALA A 47 -3.99 -4.19 -4.63
C ALA A 47 -4.26 -3.14 -5.73
N ILE A 48 -4.98 -3.49 -6.79
CA ILE A 48 -5.38 -2.60 -7.88
C ILE A 48 -6.29 -1.49 -7.37
N LYS A 49 -7.35 -1.83 -6.63
CA LYS A 49 -8.26 -0.84 -6.02
C LYS A 49 -7.52 0.15 -5.12
N THR A 50 -6.56 -0.34 -4.33
CA THR A 50 -5.72 0.50 -3.46
C THR A 50 -4.86 1.46 -4.30
N LEU A 51 -4.23 0.97 -5.37
CA LEU A 51 -3.41 1.78 -6.26
C LEU A 51 -4.26 2.85 -6.97
N TRP A 52 -5.41 2.47 -7.50
CA TRP A 52 -6.36 3.40 -8.10
C TRP A 52 -6.71 4.52 -7.10
N LYS A 53 -7.11 4.17 -5.87
CA LYS A 53 -7.45 5.16 -4.84
C LYS A 53 -6.31 6.11 -4.51
N TYR A 54 -5.07 5.59 -4.54
CA TYR A 54 -3.87 6.38 -4.29
C TYR A 54 -3.58 7.39 -5.40
N TYR A 55 -3.80 7.04 -6.66
CA TYR A 55 -3.50 7.88 -7.82
C TYR A 55 -4.67 8.76 -8.31
N GLU A 56 -5.92 8.36 -8.05
CA GLU A 56 -7.13 9.07 -8.47
C GLU A 56 -7.18 10.54 -7.98
N ASN A 57 -6.74 10.78 -6.74
CA ASN A 57 -7.08 12.02 -6.01
C ASN A 57 -6.18 13.23 -6.28
N VAL A 58 -5.08 13.07 -7.01
CA VAL A 58 -4.12 14.17 -7.24
C VAL A 58 -3.82 14.28 -8.72
N HIS A 59 -2.96 13.40 -9.24
CA HIS A 59 -2.59 13.30 -10.65
C HIS A 59 -2.07 11.90 -10.93
N ASN A 60 -2.21 11.45 -12.18
CA ASN A 60 -1.52 10.26 -12.68
C ASN A 60 -0.01 10.39 -12.46
N TYR A 61 0.65 9.25 -12.25
CA TYR A 61 2.10 9.21 -12.11
C TYR A 61 2.79 9.77 -13.36
N GLN A 62 3.82 10.59 -13.15
CA GLN A 62 4.71 11.07 -14.20
C GLN A 62 6.16 10.71 -13.84
N PRO A 63 7.01 10.29 -14.80
CA PRO A 63 8.40 9.92 -14.53
C PRO A 63 9.21 11.01 -13.83
N ASP A 64 8.93 12.28 -14.16
CA ASP A 64 9.61 13.47 -13.62
C ASP A 64 8.82 14.15 -12.49
N GLU A 65 7.95 13.43 -11.78
CA GLU A 65 7.14 14.05 -10.72
C GLU A 65 7.99 14.53 -9.54
N ASN A 66 7.64 15.71 -9.03
CA ASN A 66 8.31 16.26 -7.86
C ASN A 66 7.97 15.43 -6.61
N ALA A 67 8.92 15.30 -5.69
CA ALA A 67 8.75 14.62 -4.41
C ALA A 67 7.57 15.21 -3.59
N GLU A 68 7.23 16.49 -3.81
CA GLU A 68 6.10 17.17 -3.18
C GLU A 68 4.74 16.59 -3.60
N THR A 69 4.56 16.28 -4.89
CA THR A 69 3.32 15.65 -5.41
C THR A 69 3.09 14.30 -4.74
N ASN A 70 4.15 13.50 -4.58
CA ASN A 70 4.06 12.22 -3.88
C ASN A 70 3.76 12.40 -2.38
N ARG A 71 4.35 13.41 -1.73
CA ARG A 71 4.03 13.75 -0.33
C ARG A 71 2.55 14.11 -0.16
N GLU A 72 2.00 14.87 -1.11
CA GLU A 72 0.59 15.22 -1.10
C GLU A 72 -0.33 14.01 -1.30
N ARG A 73 -0.01 13.11 -2.24
CA ARG A 73 -0.74 11.84 -2.40
C ARG A 73 -0.74 11.04 -1.10
N LYS A 74 0.42 10.89 -0.45
CA LYS A 74 0.51 10.22 0.86
C LYS A 74 -0.33 10.91 1.93
N ARG A 75 -0.35 12.25 1.96
CA ARG A 75 -1.17 13.02 2.91
C ARG A 75 -2.67 12.75 2.72
N LYS A 76 -3.17 12.80 1.48
CA LYS A 76 -4.58 12.50 1.18
C LYS A 76 -4.92 11.05 1.48
N PHE A 77 -4.04 10.12 1.10
CA PHE A 77 -4.23 8.70 1.37
C PHE A 77 -4.29 8.40 2.87
N PHE A 78 -3.44 9.05 3.67
CA PHE A 78 -3.52 8.93 5.13
C PHE A 78 -4.80 9.55 5.70
N ARG A 79 -5.25 10.69 5.19
CA ARG A 79 -6.54 11.27 5.60
C ARG A 79 -7.69 10.30 5.35
N TRP A 80 -7.68 9.58 4.22
CA TRP A 80 -8.68 8.55 3.95
C TRP A 80 -8.68 7.43 5.01
N TYR A 81 -7.53 7.03 5.56
CA TYR A 81 -7.49 6.12 6.72
C TYR A 81 -8.10 6.74 7.98
N GLN A 82 -7.78 8.01 8.26
CA GLN A 82 -8.34 8.73 9.41
C GLN A 82 -9.88 8.82 9.31
N ASP A 83 -10.40 9.12 8.12
CA ASP A 83 -11.83 9.19 7.84
C ASP A 83 -12.53 7.82 8.02
N ASN A 84 -11.78 6.72 7.93
CA ASN A 84 -12.28 5.35 8.14
C ASN A 84 -12.00 4.82 9.56
N GLY A 85 -11.58 5.69 10.48
CA GLY A 85 -11.46 5.38 11.91
C GLY A 85 -10.04 5.08 12.38
N LEU A 86 -9.00 5.33 11.59
CA LEU A 86 -7.62 5.24 12.06
C LEU A 86 -7.24 6.47 12.92
N SER A 87 -7.53 6.39 14.21
CA SER A 87 -7.21 7.45 15.20
C SER A 87 -5.91 7.22 15.97
N GLU A 88 -5.23 6.09 15.75
CA GLU A 88 -4.04 5.71 16.51
C GLU A 88 -2.79 6.49 16.10
N ALA A 89 -2.00 6.88 17.09
CA ALA A 89 -0.70 7.52 16.88
C ALA A 89 0.36 6.46 16.52
N LEU A 90 0.43 6.09 15.25
CA LEU A 90 1.35 5.09 14.72
C LEU A 90 2.77 5.64 14.42
N ASP A 91 3.09 6.84 14.90
CA ASP A 91 4.38 7.49 14.65
C ASP A 91 5.51 6.74 15.37
N ILE A 92 6.63 6.54 14.66
CA ILE A 92 7.77 5.80 15.20
C ILE A 92 8.66 6.77 15.97
N SER A 93 8.77 6.57 17.29
CA SER A 93 9.70 7.34 18.13
C SER A 93 11.14 6.87 17.95
N LEU A 94 12.01 7.78 17.53
CA LEU A 94 13.45 7.53 17.34
C LEU A 94 14.22 7.57 18.66
N ALA A 95 13.60 8.08 19.74
CA ALA A 95 14.22 8.15 21.06
C ALA A 95 14.44 6.76 21.70
N LYS A 96 13.72 5.72 21.24
CA LYS A 96 13.77 4.39 21.83
C LYS A 96 14.97 3.54 21.37
N SER A 97 15.58 3.86 20.23
CA SER A 97 16.69 3.06 19.69
C SER A 97 17.58 3.88 18.75
N HIS A 98 18.85 4.04 19.13
CA HIS A 98 19.85 4.76 18.32
C HIS A 98 20.13 4.09 16.96
N ARG A 99 20.14 2.75 16.91
CA ARG A 99 20.37 2.00 15.67
C ARG A 99 19.20 2.15 14.70
N LEU A 100 17.97 2.09 15.21
CA LEU A 100 16.77 2.35 14.42
C LEU A 100 16.73 3.81 13.96
N ALA A 101 17.09 4.75 14.84
CA ALA A 101 17.16 6.17 14.51
C ALA A 101 18.14 6.46 13.37
N HIS A 102 19.32 5.83 13.39
CA HIS A 102 20.30 5.96 12.33
C HIS A 102 19.74 5.45 10.98
N LEU A 103 19.16 4.25 10.96
CA LEU A 103 18.60 3.66 9.74
C LEU A 103 17.44 4.49 9.19
N LEU A 104 16.55 4.98 10.04
CA LEU A 104 15.38 5.73 9.59
C LEU A 104 15.75 7.15 9.12
N ARG A 105 16.76 7.80 9.73
CA ARG A 105 17.20 9.14 9.31
C ARG A 105 17.77 9.20 7.89
N GLU A 106 18.32 8.08 7.40
CA GLU A 106 18.88 8.00 6.05
C GLU A 106 17.79 8.05 4.96
N TYR A 107 16.60 7.51 5.25
CA TYR A 107 15.51 7.35 4.26
C TYR A 107 14.27 8.20 4.55
N TYR A 108 14.16 8.79 5.74
CA TYR A 108 12.95 9.46 6.22
C TYR A 108 13.25 10.77 6.92
N THR A 109 12.29 11.69 6.82
CA THR A 109 12.36 12.97 7.54
C THR A 109 11.85 12.78 8.95
N ALA A 110 12.75 12.90 9.93
CA ALA A 110 12.42 12.92 11.34
C ALA A 110 11.97 14.34 11.74
N ALA A 111 10.79 14.47 12.34
CA ALA A 111 10.31 15.69 12.98
C ALA A 111 10.13 15.41 14.47
N ASP A 112 10.64 16.28 15.33
CA ASP A 112 10.50 16.18 16.80
C ASP A 112 10.94 14.82 17.38
N GLY A 113 12.00 14.22 16.82
CA GLY A 113 12.50 12.92 17.26
C GLY A 113 11.59 11.74 16.91
N LYS A 114 10.62 11.93 16.02
CA LYS A 114 9.70 10.89 15.52
C LYS A 114 9.68 10.87 13.99
N VAL A 115 9.34 9.73 13.40
CA VAL A 115 9.01 9.63 11.98
C VAL A 115 7.51 9.40 11.85
N ALA A 116 6.87 10.29 11.10
CA ALA A 116 5.43 10.23 10.90
C ALA A 116 5.03 8.95 10.16
N TYR A 117 4.00 8.25 10.63
CA TYR A 117 3.50 7.01 10.03
C TYR A 117 3.18 7.16 8.53
N ARG A 118 2.71 8.35 8.15
CA ARG A 118 2.45 8.77 6.76
C ARG A 118 3.58 8.49 5.79
N GLN A 119 4.83 8.44 6.24
CA GLN A 119 5.96 8.18 5.35
C GLN A 119 6.11 6.69 4.98
N PHE A 120 5.53 5.80 5.79
CA PHE A 120 5.57 4.34 5.64
C PHE A 120 4.36 3.76 4.90
N ILE A 121 3.31 4.54 4.66
CA ILE A 121 2.09 4.07 3.99
C ILE A 121 2.33 3.74 2.51
N ASN A 122 1.40 2.97 1.93
CA ASN A 122 1.40 2.55 0.52
C ASN A 122 2.68 1.81 0.09
N ARG A 123 3.32 1.09 1.02
CA ARG A 123 4.40 0.15 0.71
C ARG A 123 3.82 -1.23 0.50
N ALA A 124 4.08 -1.81 -0.67
CA ALA A 124 3.77 -3.20 -1.00
C ALA A 124 5.08 -3.96 -1.14
N CYS A 125 5.25 -5.03 -0.38
CA CYS A 125 6.36 -5.96 -0.56
C CYS A 125 5.81 -7.21 -1.23
N PHE A 126 6.35 -7.54 -2.39
CA PHE A 126 6.13 -8.83 -3.04
C PHE A 126 7.21 -9.80 -2.54
N TRP A 127 6.82 -10.71 -1.66
CA TRP A 127 7.70 -11.80 -1.26
C TRP A 127 7.47 -12.96 -2.21
N MET A 128 8.53 -13.34 -2.94
CA MET A 128 8.55 -14.53 -3.77
C MET A 128 9.46 -15.56 -3.11
N ALA A 129 8.89 -16.63 -2.57
CA ALA A 129 9.65 -17.80 -2.18
C ALA A 129 9.70 -18.78 -3.37
N MET A 130 10.89 -19.01 -3.93
CA MET A 130 11.09 -20.13 -4.87
C MET A 130 11.23 -21.42 -4.06
N GLY A 131 10.10 -22.06 -3.77
CA GLY A 131 10.04 -23.42 -3.24
C GLY A 131 9.38 -24.35 -4.25
N ILE A 132 10.17 -25.26 -4.85
CA ILE A 132 9.72 -26.46 -5.59
C ILE A 132 8.54 -26.19 -6.56
N GLY A 133 8.75 -25.30 -7.53
CA GLY A 133 7.85 -25.12 -8.67
C GLY A 133 6.54 -24.35 -8.42
N LYS A 134 6.23 -23.93 -7.19
CA LYS A 134 5.05 -23.11 -6.88
C LYS A 134 5.50 -21.71 -6.48
N THR A 135 5.27 -20.72 -7.34
CA THR A 135 5.49 -19.31 -7.00
C THR A 135 4.39 -18.85 -6.04
N LEU A 136 4.70 -18.78 -4.74
CA LEU A 136 3.85 -18.09 -3.77
C LEU A 136 4.15 -16.59 -3.86
N VAL A 137 3.19 -15.79 -4.30
CA VAL A 137 3.27 -14.33 -4.24
C VAL A 137 2.57 -13.89 -2.95
N LEU A 138 3.35 -13.46 -1.96
CA LEU A 138 2.80 -12.84 -0.75
C LEU A 138 2.85 -11.32 -0.93
N VAL A 139 1.68 -10.68 -0.98
CA VAL A 139 1.58 -9.22 -1.04
C VAL A 139 1.41 -8.72 0.39
N LYS A 140 2.53 -8.35 1.04
CA LYS A 140 2.46 -7.72 2.37
C LYS A 140 2.40 -6.20 2.20
N ARG A 141 1.27 -5.62 2.60
CA ARG A 141 1.09 -4.16 2.69
C ARG A 141 1.38 -3.75 4.13
N CYS A 142 2.18 -2.70 4.35
CA CYS A 142 2.35 -2.12 5.69
C CYS A 142 1.07 -1.40 6.09
N CYS A 143 0.12 -2.13 6.67
CA CYS A 143 -1.05 -1.62 7.39
C CYS A 143 -1.56 -2.69 8.38
N GLU A 144 -0.63 -3.29 9.12
CA GLU A 144 -0.94 -4.12 10.29
C GLU A 144 -0.57 -3.29 11.52
N SER A 145 -1.59 -2.82 12.25
CA SER A 145 -1.54 -2.33 13.63
C SER A 145 -2.04 -3.44 14.55
#